data_AF-A0A2V7GVE2-F1
#
_entry.id   AF-A0A2V7GVE2-F1
#
_cell.length_a   1.000
_cell.length_b   1.000
_cell.length_c   1.000
_cell.angle_alpha   90.00
_cell.angle_beta   90.00
_cell.angle_gamma   90.00
#
_symmetry.space_group_name_H-M   'P 1'
#
loop_
_entity.id
_entity.type
_entity.pdbx_description
1 polymer ?
#
loop_
_entity_poly.entity_id
_entity_poly.type
_entity_poly.pdbx_seq_one_letter_code
_entity_poly.pdbx_strand_id
1 'polypeptide(L)'
;MRRIPLSVARWHEHVNWCLPKWRQADRWREVRDGKPVFGPKSPIATADDCAAVGGRFYPRLFGWMVHVMAFESNDPRVIWGGHDHMHS
;
A
#
# COMPACT_ATOMS: atom_id res chain seq x y z
N MET A 1 28.38 -16.65 -20.09
CA MET A 1 27.23 -15.70 -20.11
C MET A 1 27.17 -14.92 -18.80
N ARG A 2 27.00 -13.59 -18.85
CA ARG A 2 26.78 -12.70 -17.68
C ARG A 2 25.26 -12.57 -17.47
N ARG A 3 24.75 -12.89 -16.27
CA ARG A 3 23.34 -12.62 -15.94
C ARG A 3 23.19 -11.13 -15.64
N ILE A 4 22.31 -10.47 -16.37
CA ILE A 4 21.91 -9.08 -16.10
C ILE A 4 20.59 -9.14 -15.33
N PRO A 5 20.49 -8.50 -14.15
CA PRO A 5 19.24 -8.47 -13.41
C PRO A 5 18.17 -7.70 -14.20
N LEU A 6 16.98 -8.29 -14.31
CA LEU A 6 15.83 -7.68 -15.00
C LEU A 6 15.19 -6.54 -14.18
N SER A 7 15.53 -6.42 -12.90
CA SER A 7 15.11 -5.30 -12.04
C SER A 7 16.14 -5.05 -10.93
N VAL A 8 16.25 -3.80 -10.51
CA VAL A 8 17.07 -3.37 -9.36
C VAL A 8 16.28 -3.32 -8.04
N ALA A 9 14.95 -3.46 -8.10
CA ALA A 9 14.07 -3.34 -6.94
C ALA A 9 12.81 -4.22 -7.04
N ARG A 10 12.13 -4.42 -5.91
CA ARG A 10 10.82 -5.08 -5.86
C ARG A 10 9.71 -4.10 -6.21
N TRP A 11 8.89 -4.46 -7.18
CA TRP A 11 7.72 -3.68 -7.62
C TRP A 11 6.45 -4.31 -7.06
N HIS A 12 5.50 -3.47 -6.68
CA HIS A 12 4.14 -3.91 -6.34
C HIS A 12 3.11 -2.91 -6.85
N GLU A 13 1.87 -3.36 -6.95
CA GLU A 13 0.77 -2.57 -7.48
C GLU A 13 -0.22 -2.19 -6.37
N HIS A 14 -0.62 -0.92 -6.33
CA HIS A 14 -1.69 -0.48 -5.41
C HIS A 14 -3.06 -0.62 -6.05
N VAL A 15 -3.69 -1.76 -5.76
CA VAL A 15 -5.02 -2.17 -6.26
C VAL A 15 -6.01 -2.36 -5.13
N ASN A 16 -7.30 -2.26 -5.46
CA ASN A 16 -8.41 -2.57 -4.54
C ASN A 16 -8.41 -1.75 -3.25
N TRP A 17 -8.17 -0.45 -3.35
CA TRP A 17 -8.07 0.45 -2.19
C TRP A 17 -9.45 0.96 -1.76
N CYS A 18 -9.69 0.96 -0.45
CA CYS A 18 -10.79 1.68 0.16
C CYS A 18 -10.30 2.94 0.89
N LEU A 19 -10.83 4.10 0.51
CA LEU A 19 -10.46 5.41 1.08
C LEU A 19 -11.65 6.10 1.74
N PRO A 20 -11.42 6.94 2.77
CA PRO A 20 -12.47 7.80 3.27
C PRO A 20 -12.85 8.83 2.21
N LYS A 21 -14.11 9.29 2.24
CA LYS A 21 -14.58 10.30 1.28
C LYS A 21 -13.86 11.63 1.48
N TRP A 22 -13.89 12.45 0.43
CA TRP A 22 -13.32 13.80 0.48
C TRP A 22 -13.91 14.58 1.68
N ARG A 23 -13.05 15.33 2.37
CA ARG A 23 -13.34 16.09 3.60
C ARG A 23 -13.65 15.25 4.85
N GLN A 24 -13.39 13.95 4.84
CA GLN A 24 -13.48 13.08 6.03
C GLN A 24 -12.09 12.69 6.56
N ALA A 25 -11.22 13.70 6.79
CA ALA A 25 -9.82 13.45 7.15
C ALA A 25 -9.65 12.66 8.46
N ASP A 26 -10.55 12.86 9.44
CA ASP A 26 -10.46 12.16 10.72
C ASP A 26 -10.66 10.65 10.61
N ARG A 27 -11.40 10.20 9.59
CA ARG A 27 -11.69 8.79 9.36
C ARG A 27 -10.49 7.98 8.89
N TRP A 28 -9.40 8.62 8.47
CA TRP A 28 -8.15 7.91 8.16
C TRP A 28 -7.60 7.12 9.36
N ARG A 29 -7.97 7.49 10.58
CA ARG A 29 -7.56 6.81 11.82
C ARG A 29 -8.62 5.83 12.35
N GLU A 30 -9.69 5.60 11.60
CA GLU A 30 -10.77 4.69 12.00
C GLU A 30 -10.23 3.25 12.07
N VAL A 31 -10.44 2.60 13.20
CA VAL A 31 -10.02 1.21 13.47
C VAL A 31 -11.25 0.41 13.88
N ARG A 32 -11.40 -0.77 13.29
CA ARG A 32 -12.46 -1.72 13.62
C ARG A 32 -11.83 -3.10 13.79
N ASP A 33 -12.16 -3.78 14.88
CA ASP A 33 -11.62 -5.11 15.23
C ASP A 33 -10.07 -5.15 15.20
N GLY A 34 -9.45 -4.07 15.69
CA GLY A 34 -7.99 -3.91 15.74
C GLY A 34 -7.31 -3.62 14.39
N LYS A 35 -8.07 -3.48 13.29
CA LYS A 35 -7.55 -3.21 11.95
C LYS A 35 -8.01 -1.84 11.42
N PRO A 36 -7.16 -1.11 10.68
CA PRO A 36 -7.59 0.12 10.01
C PRO A 36 -8.76 -0.16 9.05
N VAL A 37 -9.76 0.73 9.04
CA VAL A 37 -10.89 0.62 8.09
C VAL A 37 -10.47 1.08 6.69
N PHE A 38 -9.59 2.08 6.60
CA PHE A 38 -9.15 2.65 5.32
C PHE A 38 -7.64 2.59 5.11
N GLY A 39 -7.23 2.70 3.85
CA GLY A 39 -5.83 2.79 3.45
C GLY A 39 -5.14 1.44 3.27
N PRO A 40 -3.79 1.43 3.19
CA PRO A 40 -3.01 0.27 2.71
C PRO A 40 -3.08 -0.95 3.62
N LYS A 41 -3.37 -0.75 4.92
CA LYS A 41 -3.46 -1.81 5.92
C LYS A 41 -4.89 -2.28 6.16
N SER A 42 -5.86 -1.73 5.43
CA SER A 42 -7.25 -2.16 5.55
C SER A 42 -7.43 -3.53 4.90
N PRO A 43 -8.19 -4.45 5.54
CA PRO A 43 -8.57 -5.70 4.91
C PRO A 43 -9.66 -5.54 3.83
N ILE A 44 -10.24 -4.34 3.68
CA ILE A 44 -11.33 -4.06 2.74
C ILE A 44 -10.77 -3.94 1.32
N ALA A 45 -11.03 -4.96 0.49
CA ALA A 45 -10.51 -5.07 -0.88
C ALA A 45 -11.61 -5.20 -1.95
N THR A 46 -12.89 -5.04 -1.60
CA THR A 46 -14.00 -5.08 -2.56
C THR A 46 -14.75 -3.75 -2.60
N ALA A 47 -15.42 -3.49 -3.72
CA ALA A 47 -16.22 -2.28 -3.89
C ALA A 47 -17.42 -2.24 -2.94
N ASP A 48 -18.10 -3.38 -2.75
CA ASP A 48 -19.28 -3.49 -1.88
C ASP A 48 -18.91 -3.31 -0.40
N ASP A 49 -17.83 -3.94 0.08
CA ASP A 49 -17.37 -3.77 1.45
C ASP A 49 -16.92 -2.33 1.72
N CYS A 50 -16.27 -1.70 0.74
CA CYS A 50 -15.88 -0.30 0.85
C CYS A 50 -17.09 0.64 0.88
N ALA A 51 -18.14 0.34 0.11
CA ALA A 51 -19.39 1.08 0.15
C ALA A 51 -20.12 0.91 1.50
N ALA A 52 -20.10 -0.29 2.08
CA ALA A 52 -20.72 -0.60 3.37
C ALA A 52 -20.12 0.22 4.53
N VAL A 53 -18.83 0.55 4.47
CA VAL A 53 -18.16 1.46 5.44
C VAL A 53 -18.23 2.93 5.03
N GLY A 54 -18.99 3.26 3.97
CA GLY A 54 -19.16 4.63 3.49
C GLY A 54 -17.90 5.24 2.85
N GLY A 55 -16.99 4.39 2.35
CA GLY A 55 -15.77 4.78 1.67
C GLY A 55 -15.97 5.10 0.18
N ARG A 56 -14.83 5.27 -0.50
CA ARG A 56 -14.70 5.37 -1.95
C ARG A 56 -13.72 4.30 -2.40
N PHE A 57 -14.17 3.39 -3.26
CA PHE A 57 -13.35 2.32 -3.80
C PHE A 57 -12.53 2.82 -5.01
N TYR A 58 -11.27 2.40 -5.05
CA TYR A 58 -10.35 2.67 -6.14
C TYR A 58 -9.72 1.34 -6.61
N PRO A 59 -10.09 0.83 -7.80
CA PRO A 59 -9.55 -0.44 -8.29
C PRO A 59 -8.03 -0.35 -8.52
N ARG A 60 -7.52 0.83 -8.88
CA ARG A 60 -6.09 1.13 -9.01
C ARG A 60 -5.84 2.59 -8.63
N LEU A 61 -5.00 2.84 -7.63
CA LEU A 61 -4.74 4.21 -7.14
C LEU A 61 -3.47 4.83 -7.74
N PHE A 62 -2.38 4.05 -7.84
CA PHE A 62 -1.06 4.54 -8.28
C PHE A 62 -0.36 3.63 -9.31
N GLY A 63 -0.97 2.51 -9.71
CA GLY A 63 -0.33 1.53 -10.59
C GLY A 63 0.87 0.84 -9.93
N TRP A 64 1.92 0.56 -10.71
CA TRP A 64 3.15 -0.09 -10.24
C TRP A 64 4.09 0.91 -9.59
N MET A 65 4.52 0.62 -8.37
CA MET A 65 5.44 1.46 -7.61
C MET A 65 6.55 0.62 -6.93
N VAL A 66 7.61 1.33 -6.57
CA VAL A 66 8.74 0.82 -5.78
C VAL A 66 8.87 1.65 -4.52
N HIS A 67 9.12 0.99 -3.40
CA HIS A 67 9.51 1.67 -2.16
C HIS A 67 11.05 1.73 -2.11
N VAL A 68 11.60 2.94 -1.92
CA VAL A 68 13.04 3.18 -1.87
C VAL A 68 13.39 3.77 -0.51
N MET A 69 14.18 3.03 0.27
CA MET A 69 14.57 3.43 1.62
C MET A 69 15.88 4.23 1.59
N ALA A 70 15.90 5.32 0.81
CA ALA A 70 17.10 6.07 0.47
C ALA A 70 17.89 6.62 1.67
N PHE A 71 17.24 6.74 2.83
CA PHE A 71 17.83 7.31 4.05
C PHE A 71 18.04 6.28 5.17
N GLU A 72 17.72 5.00 4.96
CA GLU A 72 17.89 3.97 6.00
C GLU A 72 19.31 3.40 6.07
N SER A 73 20.08 3.45 4.97
CA SER A 73 21.44 2.91 4.91
C SER A 73 22.17 3.35 3.62
N ASN A 74 23.48 3.13 3.57
CA ASN A 74 24.29 3.19 2.35
C ASN A 74 24.37 1.83 1.63
N ASP A 75 23.85 0.74 2.21
CA ASP A 75 23.80 -0.58 1.57
C ASP A 75 22.65 -0.63 0.53
N PRO A 76 22.95 -0.87 -0.76
CA PRO A 76 21.93 -1.01 -1.80
C PRO A 76 20.87 -2.08 -1.50
N ARG A 77 21.22 -3.14 -0.77
CA ARG A 77 20.26 -4.19 -0.38
C ARG A 77 19.21 -3.67 0.58
N VAL A 78 19.52 -2.67 1.40
CA VAL A 78 18.57 -2.02 2.30
C VAL A 78 17.75 -0.99 1.52
N ILE A 79 18.42 -0.16 0.71
CA ILE A 79 17.77 0.90 -0.08
C ILE A 79 16.71 0.33 -1.04
N TRP A 80 17.05 -0.77 -1.74
CA TRP A 80 16.19 -1.40 -2.77
C TRP A 80 15.52 -2.69 -2.30
N GLY A 81 15.87 -3.17 -1.11
CA GLY A 81 15.30 -4.37 -0.51
C GLY A 81 13.80 -4.23 -0.31
N GLY A 82 13.31 -3.01 -0.07
CA GLY A 82 11.93 -2.71 0.26
C GLY A 82 11.58 -3.23 1.65
N HIS A 83 10.99 -2.37 2.48
CA HIS A 83 10.31 -2.84 3.68
C HIS A 83 9.15 -3.73 3.20
N ASP A 84 9.14 -5.02 3.57
CA ASP A 84 7.94 -5.83 3.37
C ASP A 84 6.80 -5.03 3.99
N HIS A 85 5.79 -4.64 3.19
CA HIS A 85 4.58 -4.06 3.74
C HIS A 85 4.18 -4.96 4.91
N MET A 86 4.33 -4.45 6.13
CA MET A 86 4.25 -5.22 7.36
C MET A 86 2.86 -5.86 7.42
N HIS A 87 2.77 -7.07 6.86
CA HIS A 87 1.78 -8.08 7.12
C HIS A 87 2.24 -8.74 8.41
N SER A 88 1.79 -8.18 9.52
CA SER A 88 1.77 -8.83 10.83
C SER A 88 0.36 -8.67 11.37
#